data_AF-A0A3C0YZN5-F1
#
_entry.id   AF-A0A3C0YZN5-F1
#
_cell.length_a   1.000
_cell.length_b   1.000
_cell.length_c   1.000
_cell.angle_alpha   90.00
_cell.angle_beta   90.00
_cell.angle_gamma   90.00
#
_symmetry.space_group_name_H-M   'P 1'
#
loop_
_entity.id
_entity.type
_entity.pdbx_description
1 polymer ?
#
loop_
_entity_poly.entity_id
_entity_poly.type
_entity_poly.pdbx_seq_one_letter_code
_entity_poly.pdbx_strand_id
1 'polypeptide(L)'
;MYFDVNDEFIYREPTKVLITIEYFDAGAGEMGIEYDSSDFTSRDEGRWKDAFGAELRNANIWKTTSFELDDAYFGNRQHDDLSDFRIWGPEESQGLCVARVTVS
;
A
#
# COMPACT_ATOMS: atom_id res chain seq x y z
N MET A 1 -3.30 6.47 4.13
CA MET A 1 -3.37 5.66 5.37
C MET A 1 -2.06 4.91 5.51
N TYR A 2 -1.41 4.97 6.67
CA TYR A 2 -0.11 4.32 6.94
C TYR A 2 -0.31 3.03 7.74
N PHE A 3 0.56 2.05 7.49
CA PHE A 3 0.51 0.72 8.10
C PHE A 3 1.91 0.30 8.53
N ASP A 4 1.98 -0.23 9.75
CA ASP A 4 3.15 -0.82 10.39
C ASP A 4 2.89 -2.33 10.45
N VAL A 5 3.66 -3.11 9.69
CA VAL A 5 3.52 -4.57 9.67
C VAL A 5 4.32 -5.11 10.85
N ASN A 6 3.77 -6.11 11.55
CA ASN A 6 4.48 -6.69 12.68
C ASN A 6 5.85 -7.24 12.22
N ASP A 7 6.93 -6.75 12.84
CA ASP A 7 8.33 -7.17 12.59
C ASP A 7 8.54 -8.70 12.66
N GLU A 8 7.69 -9.45 13.37
CA GLU A 8 7.73 -10.93 13.39
C GLU A 8 7.30 -11.57 12.07
N PHE A 9 6.56 -10.87 11.23
CA PHE A 9 6.17 -11.31 9.89
C PHE A 9 7.30 -11.09 8.89
N ILE A 10 7.77 -9.85 8.78
CA ILE A 10 8.89 -9.42 7.93
C ILE A 10 9.59 -8.27 8.65
N TYR A 11 10.92 -8.28 8.68
CA TYR A 11 11.70 -7.13 9.16
C TYR A 11 13.04 -7.03 8.46
N ARG A 12 13.23 -5.96 7.68
CA ARG A 12 14.51 -5.64 7.02
C ARG A 12 15.08 -6.78 6.17
N GLU A 13 14.19 -7.53 5.51
CA GLU A 13 14.53 -8.66 4.66
C GLU A 13 13.73 -8.59 3.35
N PRO A 14 14.38 -8.59 2.18
CA PRO A 14 13.68 -8.61 0.89
C PRO A 14 12.74 -9.81 0.78
N THR A 15 11.44 -9.54 0.77
CA THR A 15 10.40 -10.55 0.80
C THR A 15 9.32 -10.25 -0.24
N LYS A 16 8.82 -11.30 -0.89
CA LYS A 16 7.64 -11.18 -1.73
C LYS A 16 6.39 -11.12 -0.86
N VAL A 17 5.58 -10.09 -1.04
CA VAL A 17 4.38 -9.84 -0.24
C VAL A 17 3.19 -9.60 -1.14
N LEU A 18 2.04 -10.18 -0.80
CA LEU A 18 0.77 -9.83 -1.39
C LEU A 18 -0.02 -8.95 -0.42
N ILE A 19 -0.34 -7.73 -0.84
CA ILE A 19 -1.28 -6.87 -0.11
C ILE A 19 -2.64 -6.90 -0.81
N THR A 20 -3.65 -7.41 -0.12
CA THR A 20 -5.04 -7.44 -0.61
C THR A 20 -5.88 -6.40 0.12
N ILE A 21 -6.59 -5.56 -0.62
CA ILE A 21 -7.43 -4.49 -0.08
C ILE A 21 -8.88 -4.72 -0.49
N GLU A 22 -9.78 -4.72 0.48
CA GLU A 22 -11.22 -4.64 0.29
C GLU A 22 -11.70 -3.21 0.51
N TYR A 23 -12.30 -2.61 -0.51
CA TYR A 23 -12.65 -1.19 -0.53
C TYR A 23 -14.02 -0.96 -1.20
N PHE A 24 -14.65 0.16 -0.88
CA PHE A 24 -15.89 0.59 -1.54
C PHE A 24 -15.56 1.49 -2.73
N ASP A 25 -15.94 1.08 -3.94
CA ASP A 25 -15.69 1.83 -5.17
C ASP A 25 -16.69 2.99 -5.32
N ALA A 26 -16.41 4.11 -4.64
CA ALA A 26 -17.13 5.36 -4.75
C ALA A 26 -16.22 6.46 -5.33
N GLY A 27 -16.82 7.40 -6.07
CA GLY A 27 -16.06 8.49 -6.69
C GLY A 27 -15.22 8.01 -7.89
N ALA A 28 -14.34 8.87 -8.39
CA ALA A 28 -13.53 8.58 -9.58
C ALA A 28 -12.09 9.02 -9.35
N GLY A 29 -11.14 8.15 -9.68
CA GLY A 29 -9.72 8.39 -9.47
C GLY A 29 -8.96 7.08 -9.37
N GLU A 30 -7.83 7.13 -8.69
CA GLU A 30 -6.96 5.97 -8.48
C GLU A 30 -6.62 5.83 -7.00
N MET A 31 -6.36 4.59 -6.60
CA MET A 31 -5.74 4.27 -5.32
C MET A 31 -4.57 3.34 -5.54
N GLY A 32 -3.54 3.42 -4.72
CA GLY A 32 -2.35 2.57 -4.84
C GLY A 32 -1.60 2.43 -3.53
N ILE A 33 -0.45 1.78 -3.61
CA ILE A 33 0.43 1.58 -2.46
C ILE A 33 1.78 2.24 -2.75
N GLU A 34 2.32 2.93 -1.76
CA GLU A 34 3.76 3.19 -1.69
C GLU A 34 4.31 2.37 -0.52
N TYR A 35 5.42 1.67 -0.70
CA TYR A 35 5.97 0.73 0.29
C TYR A 35 7.48 0.89 0.47
N ASP A 36 7.94 0.41 1.63
CA ASP A 36 9.32 0.30 2.00
C ASP A 36 9.96 -0.91 1.31
N SER A 37 10.73 -0.65 0.26
CA SER A 37 11.33 -1.62 -0.65
C SER A 37 12.84 -1.75 -0.44
N SER A 38 13.36 -2.94 -0.76
CA SER A 38 14.81 -3.21 -0.82
C SER A 38 15.45 -2.74 -2.13
N ASP A 39 14.67 -2.21 -3.07
CA ASP A 39 15.19 -1.51 -4.25
C ASP A 39 15.67 -0.11 -3.88
N PHE A 40 16.93 -0.05 -3.43
CA PHE A 40 17.63 1.18 -3.10
C PHE A 40 17.85 2.13 -4.30
N THR A 41 17.55 1.70 -5.54
CA THR A 41 17.61 2.56 -6.72
C THR A 41 16.33 3.35 -6.96
N SER A 42 15.24 2.96 -6.30
CA SER A 42 13.96 3.65 -6.35
C SER A 42 13.92 4.88 -5.44
N ARG A 43 12.79 5.61 -5.44
CA ARG A 43 12.61 6.88 -4.73
C ARG A 43 12.99 6.76 -3.26
N ASP A 44 13.81 7.72 -2.81
CA ASP A 44 14.26 7.83 -1.41
C ASP A 44 14.87 6.53 -0.88
N GLU A 45 15.77 5.93 -1.65
CA GLU A 45 16.48 4.69 -1.29
C GLU A 45 15.53 3.52 -0.98
N GLY A 46 14.44 3.40 -1.74
CA GLY A 46 13.46 2.33 -1.56
C GLY A 46 12.29 2.67 -0.65
N ARG A 47 12.35 3.76 0.12
CA ARG A 47 11.36 4.03 1.17
C ARG A 47 9.95 4.30 0.65
N TRP A 48 9.80 4.77 -0.58
CA TRP A 48 8.51 5.15 -1.16
C TRP A 48 8.33 4.57 -2.57
N LYS A 49 8.60 3.27 -2.74
CA LYS A 49 8.43 2.61 -4.04
C LYS A 49 6.95 2.40 -4.33
N ASP A 50 6.51 2.71 -5.54
CA ASP A 50 5.12 2.57 -5.96
C ASP A 50 4.77 1.12 -6.32
N ALA A 51 3.57 0.68 -5.93
CA ALA A 51 2.85 -0.44 -6.52
C ALA A 51 1.57 0.08 -7.17
N PHE A 52 1.48 -0.11 -8.49
CA PHE A 52 0.49 0.57 -9.35
C PHE A 52 -0.96 0.26 -9.00
N GLY A 53 -1.79 1.29 -9.15
CA GLY A 53 -3.09 1.41 -8.53
C GLY A 53 -4.28 0.64 -9.12
N ALA A 54 -5.36 0.60 -8.34
CA ALA A 54 -6.70 0.24 -8.78
C ALA A 54 -7.51 1.50 -9.12
N GLU A 55 -8.22 1.47 -10.25
CA GLU A 55 -9.11 2.56 -10.66
C GLU A 55 -10.45 2.51 -9.91
N LEU A 56 -10.84 3.66 -9.37
CA LEU A 56 -12.17 3.94 -8.86
C LEU A 56 -13.04 4.48 -10.00
N ARG A 57 -14.19 3.85 -10.21
CA ARG A 57 -15.10 4.16 -11.33
C ARG A 57 -16.52 4.46 -10.87
N ASN A 58 -16.69 4.75 -9.59
CA ASN A 58 -17.98 5.07 -8.97
C ASN A 58 -19.00 3.94 -9.15
N ALA A 59 -18.55 2.69 -9.08
CA ALA A 59 -19.42 1.53 -9.27
C ALA A 59 -20.40 1.33 -8.10
N ASN A 60 -20.14 1.97 -6.95
CA ASN A 60 -20.93 1.89 -5.72
C ASN A 60 -21.12 0.45 -5.23
N ILE A 61 -20.06 -0.36 -5.33
CA ILE A 61 -19.99 -1.73 -4.84
C ILE A 61 -18.67 -1.96 -4.09
N TRP A 62 -18.66 -2.93 -3.19
CA TRP A 62 -17.43 -3.43 -2.59
C TRP A 62 -16.59 -4.19 -3.63
N LYS A 63 -15.30 -3.91 -3.67
CA LYS A 63 -14.32 -4.54 -4.54
C LYS A 63 -13.12 -5.01 -3.74
N THR A 64 -12.40 -5.95 -4.33
CA THR A 64 -11.12 -6.44 -3.82
C THR A 64 -10.07 -6.27 -4.90
N THR A 65 -8.93 -5.69 -4.53
CA THR A 65 -7.74 -5.62 -5.39
C THR A 65 -6.54 -6.19 -4.64
N SER A 66 -5.52 -6.66 -5.37
CA SER A 66 -4.27 -7.13 -4.76
C SER A 66 -3.07 -6.52 -5.46
N PHE A 67 -2.03 -6.26 -4.68
CA PHE A 67 -0.76 -5.69 -5.11
C PHE A 67 0.35 -6.68 -4.77
N GLU A 68 1.07 -7.13 -5.79
CA GLU A 68 2.26 -7.97 -5.63
C GLU A 68 3.48 -7.06 -5.43
N LEU A 69 4.13 -7.20 -4.27
CA LEU A 69 5.37 -6.51 -3.94
C LEU A 69 6.50 -7.52 -4.06
N ASP A 70 7.36 -7.37 -5.08
CA ASP A 70 8.42 -8.35 -5.34
C ASP A 70 9.61 -8.25 -4.37
N ASP A 71 9.76 -7.10 -3.70
CA ASP A 71 10.96 -6.77 -2.94
C ASP A 71 10.66 -5.91 -1.69
N ALA A 72 9.53 -6.18 -1.04
CA ALA A 72 9.16 -5.55 0.23
C ALA A 72 10.27 -5.76 1.27
N TYR A 73 10.71 -4.69 1.90
CA TYR A 73 11.76 -4.71 2.92
C TYR A 73 11.22 -4.53 4.33
N PHE A 74 10.16 -3.74 4.48
CA PHE A 74 9.41 -3.49 5.72
C PHE A 74 10.36 -3.30 6.93
N GLY A 75 11.11 -2.20 6.87
CA GLY A 75 12.13 -1.84 7.86
C GLY A 75 11.75 -0.65 8.71
N ASN A 76 10.47 -0.27 8.74
CA ASN A 76 9.92 0.87 9.46
C ASN A 76 10.55 2.19 9.01
N ARG A 77 10.61 2.45 7.69
CA ARG A 77 11.30 3.63 7.11
C ARG A 77 10.38 4.68 6.51
N GLN A 78 9.07 4.44 6.49
CA GLN A 78 8.07 5.44 6.05
C GLN A 78 7.52 6.23 7.24
N HIS A 79 7.15 7.48 6.95
CA HIS A 79 6.47 8.40 7.86
C HIS A 79 7.09 8.45 9.27
N ASP A 80 8.20 9.18 9.38
CA ASP A 80 8.95 9.37 10.63
C ASP A 80 9.49 8.05 11.23
N ASP A 81 9.83 7.09 10.37
CA ASP A 81 10.35 5.76 10.71
C ASP A 81 9.39 4.91 11.58
N LEU A 82 8.08 4.96 11.26
CA LEU A 82 7.01 4.29 12.01
C LEU A 82 6.08 3.42 11.16
N SER A 83 6.36 3.27 9.86
CA SER A 83 5.51 2.50 8.96
C SER A 83 6.28 1.86 7.81
N ASP A 84 5.66 0.84 7.22
CA ASP A 84 6.22 0.07 6.11
C ASP A 84 5.55 0.36 4.78
N PHE A 85 4.26 0.69 4.79
CA PHE A 85 3.58 1.08 3.57
C PHE A 85 2.43 2.05 3.86
N ARG A 86 2.01 2.74 2.80
CA ARG A 86 0.77 3.51 2.81
C ARG A 86 -0.12 3.15 1.65
N ILE A 87 -1.42 3.18 1.92
CA ILE A 87 -2.45 3.26 0.88
C ILE A 87 -2.72 4.74 0.61
N TRP A 88 -2.53 5.16 -0.63
CA TRP A 88 -2.97 6.46 -1.13
C TRP A 88 -4.23 6.27 -1.99
N GLY A 89 -5.02 7.34 -2.12
CA GLY A 89 -6.31 7.32 -2.79
C GLY A 89 -6.60 8.63 -3.52
N PRO A 90 -7.83 8.81 -4.00
CA PRO A 90 -8.25 10.04 -4.66
C PRO A 90 -8.17 11.25 -3.72
N GLU A 91 -8.39 12.45 -4.28
CA GLU A 91 -8.42 13.69 -3.52
C GLU A 91 -9.29 13.57 -2.25
N GLU A 92 -8.86 14.23 -1.16
CA GLU A 92 -9.49 14.11 0.17
C GLU A 92 -11.00 14.36 0.17
N SER A 93 -11.50 15.19 -0.74
CA SER A 93 -12.93 15.48 -0.88
C SER A 93 -13.79 14.29 -1.31
N GLN A 94 -13.20 13.28 -1.97
CA GLN A 94 -13.90 12.06 -2.39
C GLN A 94 -13.81 10.97 -1.31
N GLY A 95 -12.71 10.95 -0.54
CA GLY A 95 -12.45 9.95 0.48
C GLY A 95 -12.18 8.55 -0.10
N LEU A 96 -11.47 7.72 0.68
CA LEU A 96 -11.29 6.29 0.37
C LEU A 96 -11.84 5.47 1.53
N CYS A 97 -12.80 4.58 1.24
CA CYS A 97 -13.37 3.67 2.23
C CYS A 97 -12.76 2.27 2.08
N VAL A 98 -11.98 1.85 3.08
CA VAL A 98 -11.35 0.53 3.15
C VAL A 98 -11.97 -0.25 4.31
N ALA A 99 -12.45 -1.46 4.01
CA ALA A 99 -12.99 -2.37 5.03
C ALA A 99 -11.90 -3.27 5.63
N ARG A 100 -10.97 -3.73 4.79
CA ARG A 100 -9.96 -4.70 5.21
C ARG A 100 -8.70 -4.57 4.36
N VAL A 101 -7.55 -4.72 5.04
CA VAL A 101 -6.24 -4.88 4.43
C VAL A 101 -5.68 -6.20 4.94
N THR A 102 -5.21 -7.05 4.03
CA THR A 102 -4.56 -8.33 4.35
C THR A 102 -3.15 -8.32 3.79
N VAL A 103 -2.19 -8.77 4.58
CA VAL A 103 -0.78 -8.92 4.20
C VAL A 103 -0.45 -10.42 4.33
N SER A 104 0.11 -11.03 3.28
CA SER A 104 0.42 -12.46 3.23
C SER A 104 1.62 -12.78 2.35
#